data_AF-A0A7S1EMS6-F1
#
_entry.id   AF-A0A7S1EMS6-F1
#
_cell.length_a   1.000
_cell.length_b   1.000
_cell.length_c   1.000
_cell.angle_alpha   90.00
_cell.angle_beta   90.00
_cell.angle_gamma   90.00
#
_symmetry.space_group_name_H-M   'P 1'
#
loop_
_entity.id
_entity.type
_entity.pdbx_description
1 polymer ?
#
loop_
_entity_poly.entity_id
_entity_poly.type
_entity_poly.pdbx_seq_one_letter_code
_entity_poly.pdbx_strand_id
1 'polypeptide(L)'
;VVVGYLNDLLISRAVPSGDAGLVQRVLADGASVEHRDSNGNTPLLIAAQKGAAVELAEVLLAHGASVEAHNDSGRTALVEAAEGGHTALVRCLLAAGAKVS
;
A
#
# COMPACT_ATOMS: atom_id res chain seq x y z
N VAL A 1 17.37 5.07 15.63
CA VAL A 1 17.62 3.77 14.97
C VAL A 1 16.79 2.60 15.56
N VAL A 2 16.09 2.77 16.69
CA VAL A 2 15.06 1.79 17.15
C VAL A 2 13.64 2.22 16.78
N VAL A 3 13.37 3.53 16.82
CA VAL A 3 12.04 4.11 16.52
C VAL A 3 11.61 3.86 15.06
N GLY A 4 12.51 4.01 14.08
CA GLY A 4 12.19 3.75 12.66
C GLY A 4 11.79 2.29 12.39
N TYR A 5 12.47 1.33 13.02
CA TYR A 5 12.17 -0.10 12.86
C TYR A 5 10.81 -0.48 13.45
N LEU A 6 10.42 0.16 14.55
CA LEU A 6 9.07 0.02 15.13
C LEU A 6 8.00 0.62 14.22
N ASN A 7 8.26 1.79 13.63
CA ASN A 7 7.31 2.48 12.76
C ASN A 7 7.08 1.71 11.44
N ASP A 8 8.14 1.12 10.88
CA ASP A 8 8.10 0.25 9.72
C ASP A 8 7.27 -1.03 10.00
N LEU A 9 7.39 -1.62 11.18
CA LEU A 9 6.53 -2.74 11.57
C LEU A 9 5.07 -2.30 11.79
N LEU A 10 4.84 -1.08 12.29
CA LEU A 10 3.50 -0.55 12.57
C LEU A 10 2.68 -0.36 11.29
N ILE A 11 3.28 0.13 10.19
CA ILE A 11 2.54 0.31 8.94
C ILE A 11 2.05 -1.02 8.36
N SER A 12 2.81 -2.11 8.54
CA SER A 12 2.43 -3.46 8.10
C SER A 12 1.17 -3.99 8.80
N ARG A 13 0.85 -3.47 9.99
CA ARG A 13 -0.36 -3.81 10.76
C ARG A 13 -1.49 -2.80 10.58
N ALA A 14 -1.15 -1.53 10.35
CA ALA A 14 -2.13 -0.48 10.12
C ALA A 14 -2.88 -0.70 8.81
N VAL A 15 -2.19 -1.04 7.72
CA VAL A 15 -2.83 -1.20 6.40
C VAL A 15 -3.90 -2.31 6.38
N PRO A 16 -3.65 -3.54 6.89
CA PRO A 16 -4.68 -4.59 6.95
C PRO A 16 -5.89 -4.24 7.81
N SER A 17 -5.79 -3.27 8.73
CA SER A 17 -6.92 -2.82 9.53
C SER A 17 -7.94 -1.99 8.73
N GLY A 18 -7.53 -1.44 7.59
CA GLY A 18 -8.36 -0.55 6.77
C GLY A 18 -8.51 0.87 7.31
N ASP A 19 -7.94 1.19 8.48
CA ASP A 19 -8.02 2.52 9.10
C ASP A 19 -7.04 3.50 8.44
N ALA A 20 -7.55 4.28 7.49
CA ALA A 20 -6.78 5.30 6.78
C ALA A 20 -6.21 6.37 7.73
N GLY A 21 -6.90 6.69 8.82
CA GLY A 21 -6.44 7.67 9.82
C GLY A 21 -5.25 7.15 10.62
N LEU A 22 -5.27 5.87 10.98
CA LEU A 22 -4.11 5.20 11.61
C LEU A 22 -2.92 5.15 10.65
N VAL A 23 -3.15 4.77 9.38
CA VAL A 23 -2.10 4.76 8.34
C VAL A 23 -1.48 6.14 8.18
N GLN A 24 -2.30 7.20 8.06
CA GLN A 24 -1.83 8.56 7.94
C GLN A 24 -0.97 8.99 9.14
N ARG A 25 -1.39 8.64 10.36
CA ARG A 25 -0.62 8.97 11.57
C ARG A 25 0.73 8.25 11.61
N VAL A 26 0.74 6.95 11.31
CA VAL A 26 1.98 6.15 11.32
C VAL A 26 2.98 6.64 10.26
N LEU A 27 2.50 7.06 9.09
CA LEU A 27 3.31 7.70 8.07
C LEU A 27 3.86 9.07 8.53
N ALA A 28 3.02 9.90 9.17
CA ALA A 28 3.45 11.17 9.73
C ALA A 28 4.50 11.01 10.85
N ASP A 29 4.45 9.90 11.58
CA ASP A 29 5.45 9.53 12.60
C ASP A 29 6.74 8.93 12.00
N GLY A 30 6.85 8.89 10.67
CA GLY A 30 8.08 8.53 9.94
C GLY A 30 8.19 7.05 9.58
N ALA A 31 7.10 6.30 9.54
CA ALA A 31 7.09 4.98 8.90
C ALA A 31 7.37 5.10 7.40
N SER A 32 8.12 4.13 6.85
CA SER A 32 8.34 4.08 5.41
C SER A 32 7.07 3.65 4.66
N VAL A 33 6.60 4.49 3.75
CA VAL A 33 5.51 4.14 2.81
C VAL A 33 5.91 3.01 1.84
N GLU A 34 7.22 2.76 1.69
CA GLU A 34 7.82 1.70 0.89
C GLU A 34 8.34 0.53 1.74
N HIS A 35 7.95 0.44 3.02
CA HIS A 35 8.28 -0.72 3.84
C HIS A 35 7.80 -2.01 3.15
N ARG A 36 8.61 -3.07 3.18
CA ARG A 36 8.27 -4.36 2.57
C ARG A 36 8.09 -5.42 3.65
N ASP A 37 6.98 -6.14 3.58
CA ASP A 37 6.77 -7.34 4.41
C ASP A 37 7.67 -8.51 3.95
N SER A 38 7.52 -9.68 4.57
CA SER A 38 8.28 -10.90 4.24
C SER A 38 8.07 -11.43 2.81
N ASN A 39 7.06 -10.92 2.11
CA ASN A 39 6.71 -11.32 0.75
C ASN A 39 7.03 -10.21 -0.25
N GLY A 40 7.69 -9.14 0.22
CA GLY A 40 8.01 -7.97 -0.59
C GLY A 40 6.85 -7.03 -0.82
N ASN A 41 5.70 -7.20 -0.16
CA ASN A 41 4.57 -6.30 -0.37
C ASN A 41 4.83 -4.96 0.31
N THR A 42 4.68 -3.88 -0.45
CA THR A 42 4.55 -2.53 0.09
C THR A 42 3.16 -2.33 0.70
N PRO A 43 2.95 -1.32 1.57
CA PRO A 43 1.64 -0.86 2.00
C PRO A 43 0.59 -0.82 0.87
N LEU A 44 0.94 -0.28 -0.31
CA LEU A 44 0.00 -0.17 -1.43
C LEU A 44 -0.36 -1.54 -2.02
N LEU A 45 0.59 -2.46 -2.10
CA LEU A 45 0.36 -3.85 -2.50
C LEU A 45 -0.55 -4.58 -1.53
N ILE A 46 -0.36 -4.40 -0.22
CA ILE A 46 -1.22 -5.00 0.81
C ILE A 46 -2.63 -4.44 0.70
N ALA A 47 -2.79 -3.12 0.55
CA ALA A 47 -4.09 -2.48 0.37
C ALA A 47 -4.83 -3.02 -0.85
N ALA A 48 -4.12 -3.17 -1.97
CA ALA A 48 -4.64 -3.74 -3.20
C ALA A 48 -5.06 -5.21 -3.04
N GLN A 49 -4.19 -6.05 -2.49
CA GLN A 49 -4.45 -7.48 -2.27
C GLN A 49 -5.65 -7.74 -1.35
N LYS A 50 -5.85 -6.89 -0.33
CA LYS A 50 -6.95 -7.04 0.65
C LYS A 50 -8.25 -6.36 0.22
N GLY A 51 -8.25 -5.63 -0.89
CA GLY A 51 -9.43 -4.87 -1.31
C GLY A 51 -9.78 -3.74 -0.34
N ALA A 52 -8.78 -3.06 0.21
CA ALA A 52 -8.98 -1.97 1.16
C ALA A 52 -9.80 -0.81 0.56
N ALA A 53 -10.30 0.08 1.43
CA ALA A 53 -10.99 1.29 0.98
C ALA A 53 -10.08 2.15 0.08
N VAL A 54 -10.65 2.78 -0.95
CA VAL A 54 -9.92 3.63 -1.90
C VAL A 54 -9.19 4.76 -1.19
N GLU A 55 -9.80 5.36 -0.17
CA GLU A 55 -9.21 6.40 0.67
C GLU A 55 -7.85 5.98 1.25
N LEU A 56 -7.70 4.72 1.67
CA LEU A 56 -6.43 4.22 2.19
C LEU A 56 -5.36 4.18 1.09
N ALA A 57 -5.71 3.75 -0.12
CA ALA A 57 -4.79 3.77 -1.26
C ALA A 57 -4.41 5.21 -1.64
N GLU A 58 -5.36 6.15 -1.61
CA GLU A 58 -5.11 7.57 -1.86
C GLU A 58 -4.16 8.17 -0.81
N VAL A 59 -4.32 7.84 0.48
CA VAL A 59 -3.40 8.26 1.54
C VAL A 59 -1.98 7.76 1.27
N LEU A 60 -1.83 6.48 0.90
CA LEU A 60 -0.52 5.91 0.58
C LEU A 60 0.13 6.61 -0.63
N LEU A 61 -0.64 6.79 -1.71
CA LEU A 61 -0.19 7.48 -2.93
C LEU A 61 0.19 8.94 -2.65
N ALA A 62 -0.59 9.66 -1.84
CA ALA A 62 -0.30 11.03 -1.43
C ALA A 62 0.99 11.15 -0.61
N HIS A 63 1.40 10.10 0.11
CA HIS A 63 2.68 10.02 0.82
C HIS A 63 3.83 9.49 -0.05
N GLY A 64 3.61 9.34 -1.37
CA GLY A 64 4.66 8.97 -2.32
C GLY A 64 4.84 7.47 -2.51
N ALA A 65 3.83 6.66 -2.19
CA ALA A 65 3.85 5.24 -2.53
C ALA A 65 4.08 5.05 -4.04
N SER A 66 5.01 4.17 -4.41
CA SER A 66 5.29 3.82 -5.79
C SER A 66 4.17 2.94 -6.34
N VAL A 67 3.41 3.47 -7.30
CA VAL A 67 2.33 2.74 -7.97
C VAL A 67 2.85 1.52 -8.77
N GLU A 68 4.12 1.55 -9.17
CA GLU A 68 4.79 0.49 -9.95
C GLU A 68 5.65 -0.43 -9.07
N ALA A 69 5.59 -0.30 -7.74
CA ALA A 69 6.25 -1.25 -6.85
C ALA A 69 5.72 -2.66 -7.09
N HIS A 70 6.61 -3.64 -7.07
CA HIS A 70 6.26 -5.04 -7.19
C HIS A 70 6.73 -5.85 -5.97
N ASN A 71 5.94 -6.85 -5.60
CA ASN A 71 6.33 -7.81 -4.58
C ASN A 71 7.39 -8.80 -5.10
N ASP A 72 7.78 -9.76 -4.28
CA ASP A 72 8.84 -10.72 -4.64
C ASP A 72 8.40 -11.71 -5.72
N SER A 73 7.10 -11.79 -6.00
CA SER A 73 6.53 -12.53 -7.13
C SER A 73 6.42 -11.67 -8.40
N GLY A 74 6.93 -10.44 -8.39
CA GLY A 74 6.87 -9.50 -9.51
C GLY A 74 5.49 -8.89 -9.76
N ARG A 75 4.56 -8.99 -8.80
CA ARG A 75 3.18 -8.50 -8.96
C ARG A 75 3.06 -7.07 -8.45
N THR A 76 2.38 -6.22 -9.21
CA THR A 76 2.09 -4.82 -8.87
C THR A 76 0.75 -4.68 -8.13
N ALA A 77 0.52 -3.53 -7.50
CA ALA A 77 -0.76 -3.24 -6.85
C ALA A 77 -1.95 -3.36 -7.82
N LEU A 78 -1.76 -2.98 -9.09
CA LEU A 78 -2.81 -3.11 -10.11
C LEU A 78 -3.17 -4.59 -10.36
N VAL A 79 -2.17 -5.47 -10.47
CA VAL A 79 -2.37 -6.91 -10.68
C VAL A 79 -3.10 -7.53 -9.49
N GLU A 80 -2.67 -7.22 -8.26
CA GLU A 80 -3.33 -7.71 -7.04
C GLU A 80 -4.79 -7.25 -6.95
N ALA A 81 -5.07 -5.97 -7.19
CA ALA A 81 -6.44 -5.44 -7.16
C ALA A 81 -7.33 -6.04 -8.25
N ALA A 82 -6.78 -6.28 -9.44
CA ALA A 82 -7.51 -6.87 -10.56
C ALA A 82 -7.86 -8.34 -10.31
N GLU A 83 -6.92 -9.14 -9.80
CA GLU A 83 -7.17 -10.55 -9.46
C GLU A 83 -8.19 -10.69 -8.32
N GLY A 84 -8.15 -9.80 -7.33
CA GLY A 84 -9.15 -9.75 -6.26
C GLY A 84 -10.51 -9.17 -6.68
N GLY A 85 -10.66 -8.68 -7.92
CA GLY A 85 -11.90 -8.07 -8.42
C GLY A 85 -12.23 -6.70 -7.80
N HIS A 86 -11.24 -6.04 -7.19
CA HIS A 86 -11.39 -4.77 -6.46
C HIS A 86 -11.48 -3.58 -7.43
N THR A 87 -12.57 -3.52 -8.18
CA THR A 87 -12.77 -2.60 -9.32
C THR A 87 -12.54 -1.13 -8.97
N ALA A 88 -12.93 -0.69 -7.77
CA ALA A 88 -12.70 0.68 -7.32
C ALA A 88 -11.21 1.01 -7.15
N LEU A 89 -10.44 0.08 -6.56
CA LEU A 89 -8.99 0.21 -6.43
C LEU A 89 -8.30 0.13 -7.79
N VAL A 90 -8.73 -0.74 -8.69
CA VAL A 90 -8.22 -0.79 -10.07
C VAL A 90 -8.35 0.59 -10.75
N ARG A 91 -9.52 1.23 -10.62
CA ARG A 91 -9.72 2.59 -11.17
C ARG A 91 -8.83 3.63 -10.50
N CYS A 92 -8.69 3.59 -9.17
CA CYS A 92 -7.81 4.48 -8.43
C CYS A 92 -6.35 4.35 -8.89
N LEU A 93 -5.84 3.12 -9.00
CA LEU A 93 -4.45 2.85 -9.39
C LEU A 93 -4.18 3.27 -10.83
N LEU A 94 -5.11 3.01 -11.76
CA LEU A 94 -5.00 3.50 -13.14
C LEU A 94 -5.01 5.03 -13.21
N ALA A 95 -5.84 5.69 -12.41
CA ALA A 95 -5.85 7.15 -12.32
C ALA A 95 -4.55 7.71 -11.74
N ALA A 96 -3.89 6.95 -10.86
CA ALA A 96 -2.57 7.25 -10.32
C ALA A 96 -1.41 6.92 -11.28
N GLY A 97 -1.70 6.47 -12.51
CA GLY A 97 -0.70 6.20 -13.54
C GLY A 97 -0.14 4.78 -13.55
N ALA A 98 -0.78 3.83 -12.87
CA ALA A 98 -0.41 2.42 -12.95
C ALA A 98 -0.42 1.92 -14.40
N LYS A 99 0.62 1.20 -14.80
CA LYS A 99 0.68 0.58 -16.12
C LYS A 99 -0.10 -0.73 -16.15
N VAL A 100 -0.83 -0.95 -17.22
CA VAL A 100 -1.41 -2.25 -17.56
C VAL A 100 -0.26 -3.11 -18.10
N SER A 101 0.43 -3.83 -17.22
CA SER A 101 1.54 -4.74 -17.55
C SER A 101 1.26 -6.15 -17.08
#